data_AF-Q9CIC0-F1
#
_entry.id   AF-Q9CIC0-F1
#
_cell.length_a   1.000
_cell.length_b   1.000
_cell.length_c   1.000
_cell.angle_alpha   90.00
_cell.angle_beta   90.00
_cell.angle_gamma   90.00
#
_symmetry.space_group_name_H-M   'P 1'
#
loop_
_entity.id
_entity.type
_entity.pdbx_description
1 polymer ?
#
loop_
_entity_poly.entity_id
_entity_poly.type
_entity_poly.pdbx_seq_one_letter_code
_entity_poly.pdbx_strand_id
1 'polypeptide(L)'
;MEQTLEVQATISVLIPEDKILVDKVEYQELKEKDFDGWVGMDVFIKKSNRSRTTIKNLLNCPEMVKKLSIENGGWVFYPADAGKWSFHYKEMMEFINNEFYQKFNGGSK
;
A
#
# COMPACT_ATOMS: atom_id res chain seq x y z
N MET A 1 4.04 -50.65 32.62
CA MET A 1 3.97 -50.58 31.15
C MET A 1 2.95 -49.51 30.83
N GLU A 2 3.36 -48.43 30.17
CA GLU A 2 2.44 -47.39 29.71
C GLU A 2 1.95 -47.75 28.32
N GLN A 3 0.63 -47.72 28.11
CA GLN A 3 -0.01 -47.94 26.81
C GLN A 3 -0.55 -46.62 26.30
N THR A 4 -0.16 -46.26 25.09
CA THR A 4 -0.66 -45.06 24.39
C THR A 4 -1.71 -45.49 23.37
N LEU A 5 -2.86 -44.80 23.38
CA LEU A 5 -3.93 -45.00 22.40
C LEU A 5 -3.97 -43.77 21.47
N GLU A 6 -3.81 -43.99 20.17
CA GLU A 6 -4.05 -42.96 19.16
C GLU A 6 -5.51 -43.00 18.71
N VAL A 7 -6.20 -41.86 18.81
CA VAL A 7 -7.60 -41.70 18.39
C VAL A 7 -7.66 -40.62 17.31
N GLN A 8 -8.22 -40.97 16.15
CA GLN A 8 -8.63 -39.98 15.14
C GLN A 8 -10.08 -39.58 15.40
N ALA A 9 -10.31 -38.32 15.75
CA ALA A 9 -11.64 -37.75 15.93
C ALA A 9 -11.92 -36.69 14.86
N THR A 10 -13.10 -36.75 14.26
CA THR A 10 -13.60 -35.71 13.35
C THR A 10 -14.41 -34.72 14.16
N ILE A 11 -13.96 -33.48 14.23
CA ILE A 11 -14.63 -32.39 14.95
C ILE A 11 -15.22 -31.42 13.93
N SER A 12 -16.53 -31.20 14.00
CA SER A 12 -17.21 -30.22 13.16
C SER A 12 -17.02 -28.82 13.73
N VAL A 13 -16.26 -27.98 13.04
CA VAL A 13 -16.09 -26.56 13.41
C VAL A 13 -17.08 -25.73 12.59
N LEU A 14 -18.03 -25.10 13.28
CA LEU A 14 -18.97 -24.18 12.64
C LEU A 14 -18.30 -22.83 12.40
N ILE A 15 -18.45 -22.32 11.18
CA ILE A 15 -17.99 -20.99 10.83
C ILE A 15 -19.11 -20.00 11.15
N PRO A 16 -18.82 -18.91 11.90
CA PRO A 16 -19.80 -17.85 12.17
C PRO A 16 -20.43 -17.30 10.90
N GLU A 17 -21.70 -16.86 10.97
CA GLU A 17 -22.46 -16.34 9.81
C GLU A 17 -21.80 -15.13 9.13
N ASP A 18 -21.02 -14.36 9.89
CA ASP A 18 -20.29 -13.17 9.41
C ASP A 18 -18.89 -13.51 8.86
N LYS A 19 -18.53 -14.79 8.79
CA LYS A 19 -17.20 -15.23 8.35
C LYS A 19 -17.28 -16.16 7.16
N ILE A 20 -16.30 -16.04 6.28
CA ILE A 20 -16.09 -16.95 5.17
C ILE A 20 -14.74 -17.63 5.33
N LEU A 21 -14.67 -18.90 4.95
CA LEU A 21 -13.41 -19.61 4.80
C LEU A 21 -12.88 -19.31 3.40
N VAL A 22 -11.64 -18.89 3.31
CA VAL A 22 -10.98 -18.51 2.06
C VAL A 22 -9.65 -19.22 1.99
N ASP A 23 -9.20 -19.55 0.77
CA ASP A 23 -7.87 -20.10 0.58
C ASP A 23 -6.80 -19.10 1.05
N LYS A 24 -5.71 -19.62 1.62
CA LYS A 24 -4.65 -18.76 2.15
C LYS A 24 -4.01 -17.89 1.05
N VAL A 25 -3.82 -18.44 -0.15
CA VAL A 25 -3.26 -17.71 -1.29
C VAL A 25 -4.23 -16.63 -1.75
N GLU A 26 -5.50 -16.99 -1.92
CA GLU A 26 -6.56 -16.04 -2.31
C GLU A 26 -6.68 -14.88 -1.30
N TYR A 27 -6.61 -15.17 0.01
CA TYR A 27 -6.63 -14.14 1.04
C TYR A 27 -5.46 -13.14 0.92
N GLN A 28 -4.26 -13.62 0.60
CA GLN A 28 -3.10 -12.74 0.41
C GLN A 28 -3.25 -11.90 -0.86
N GLU A 29 -3.73 -12.49 -1.96
CA GLU A 29 -4.01 -11.74 -3.19
C GLU A 29 -5.11 -10.69 -2.98
N LEU A 30 -6.16 -11.00 -2.23
CA LEU A 30 -7.22 -10.05 -1.88
C LEU A 30 -6.67 -8.89 -1.06
N LYS A 31 -5.75 -9.16 -0.11
CA LYS A 31 -5.04 -8.11 0.62
C LYS A 31 -4.16 -7.25 -0.27
N GLU A 32 -3.49 -7.85 -1.25
CA GLU A 32 -2.67 -7.11 -2.21
C GLU A 32 -3.53 -6.28 -3.17
N LYS A 33 -4.71 -6.78 -3.55
CA LYS A 33 -5.71 -6.09 -4.39
C LYS A 33 -6.53 -5.04 -3.63
N ASP A 34 -6.46 -5.02 -2.30
CA ASP A 34 -7.33 -4.20 -1.44
C ASP A 34 -7.12 -2.68 -1.64
N PHE A 35 -6.10 -2.26 -2.40
CA PHE A 35 -6.09 -0.93 -2.99
C PHE A 35 -5.18 -0.76 -4.21
N ASP A 36 -5.69 -1.11 -5.40
CA ASP A 36 -5.05 -0.80 -6.68
C ASP A 36 -5.87 0.27 -7.43
N GLY A 37 -5.42 1.53 -7.35
CA GLY A 37 -6.11 2.63 -8.01
C GLY A 37 -5.63 4.02 -7.62
N TRP A 38 -6.28 5.02 -8.20
CA TRP A 38 -5.96 6.43 -8.00
C TRP A 38 -6.46 6.95 -6.65
N VAL A 39 -5.59 7.62 -5.92
CA VAL A 39 -5.92 8.31 -4.66
C VAL A 39 -5.52 9.76 -4.69
N GLY A 40 -6.31 10.60 -4.02
CA GLY A 40 -5.90 11.96 -3.68
C GLY A 40 -4.97 12.00 -2.46
N MET A 41 -4.38 13.17 -2.22
CA MET A 41 -3.43 13.44 -1.13
C MET A 41 -3.93 12.98 0.26
N ASP A 42 -5.19 13.26 0.59
CA ASP A 42 -5.74 12.96 1.92
C ASP A 42 -5.83 11.45 2.18
N VAL A 43 -6.31 10.71 1.19
CA VAL A 43 -6.40 9.24 1.25
C VAL A 43 -5.01 8.64 1.28
N PHE A 44 -4.10 9.15 0.44
CA PHE A 44 -2.72 8.69 0.38
C PHE A 44 -2.03 8.81 1.74
N ILE A 45 -2.09 9.98 2.39
CA ILE A 45 -1.47 10.22 3.70
C ILE A 45 -2.05 9.29 4.77
N LYS A 46 -3.38 9.15 4.80
CA LYS A 46 -4.07 8.31 5.78
C LYS A 46 -3.66 6.84 5.67
N LYS A 47 -3.54 6.32 4.44
CA LYS A 47 -3.19 4.90 4.19
C LYS A 47 -1.70 4.63 4.32
N SER A 48 -0.85 5.54 3.83
CA SER A 48 0.61 5.38 3.82
C SER A 48 1.28 5.76 5.14
N ASN A 49 0.57 6.47 6.03
CA ASN A 49 1.11 7.06 7.27
C ASN A 49 2.35 7.93 7.01
N ARG A 50 2.37 8.70 5.91
CA ARG A 50 3.46 9.61 5.53
C ARG A 50 3.08 11.07 5.79
N SER A 51 4.06 11.89 6.14
CA SER A 51 3.83 13.32 6.38
C SER A 51 3.33 14.04 5.13
N ARG A 52 2.23 14.81 5.29
CA ARG A 52 1.71 15.69 4.23
C ARG A 52 2.77 16.61 3.67
N THR A 53 3.56 17.23 4.55
CA THR A 53 4.59 18.19 4.19
C THR A 53 5.68 17.53 3.36
N THR A 54 6.13 16.34 3.76
CA THR A 54 7.15 15.59 3.02
C THR A 54 6.68 15.24 1.61
N ILE A 55 5.47 14.71 1.47
CA ILE A 55 4.91 14.36 0.16
C ILE A 55 4.71 15.63 -0.69
N LYS A 56 4.23 16.73 -0.10
CA LYS A 56 4.08 17.99 -0.82
C LYS A 56 5.42 18.52 -1.33
N ASN A 57 6.47 18.47 -0.51
CA ASN A 57 7.81 18.92 -0.92
C ASN A 57 8.35 18.07 -2.08
N LEU A 58 8.15 16.75 -2.01
CA LEU A 58 8.47 15.83 -3.11
C LEU A 58 7.76 16.23 -4.40
N LEU A 59 6.44 16.47 -4.35
CA LEU A 59 5.63 16.79 -5.54
C LEU A 59 5.91 18.18 -6.13
N ASN A 60 6.53 19.08 -5.38
CA ASN A 60 6.94 20.40 -5.89
C ASN A 60 8.40 20.43 -6.34
N CYS A 61 9.17 19.36 -6.15
CA CYS A 61 10.55 19.28 -6.60
C CYS A 61 10.58 19.10 -8.14
N PRO A 62 11.20 20.01 -8.92
CA PRO A 62 11.15 19.96 -10.39
C PRO A 62 11.66 18.65 -11.00
N GLU A 63 12.70 18.06 -10.42
CA GLU A 63 13.23 16.76 -10.86
C GLU A 63 12.23 15.63 -10.64
N MET A 64 11.51 15.68 -9.51
CA MET A 64 10.49 14.70 -9.16
C MET A 64 9.23 14.89 -9.98
N VAL A 65 8.83 16.13 -10.30
CA VAL A 65 7.72 16.38 -11.23
C VAL A 65 8.00 15.71 -12.58
N LYS A 66 9.22 15.84 -13.11
CA LYS A 66 9.61 15.18 -14.36
C LYS A 66 9.53 13.65 -14.26
N LYS A 67 9.97 13.06 -13.15
CA LYS A 67 9.95 11.60 -12.95
C LYS A 67 8.55 11.05 -12.68
N LEU A 68 7.77 11.74 -11.86
CA LEU A 68 6.52 11.24 -11.29
C LEU A 68 5.30 11.55 -12.16
N SER A 69 5.35 12.59 -13.00
CA SER A 69 4.19 13.00 -13.82
C SER A 69 3.79 11.92 -14.83
N ILE A 70 2.47 11.68 -14.96
CA ILE A 70 1.92 10.81 -16.00
C ILE A 70 2.30 11.25 -17.42
N GLU A 71 2.51 12.54 -17.65
CA GLU A 71 2.91 13.09 -18.95
C GLU A 71 4.30 12.57 -19.38
N ASN A 72 5.11 12.15 -18.40
CA ASN A 72 6.44 11.58 -18.61
C ASN A 72 6.48 10.07 -18.35
N GLY A 73 5.31 9.40 -18.28
CA GLY A 73 5.20 7.97 -18.01
C GLY A 73 5.29 7.59 -16.52
N GLY A 74 5.17 8.56 -15.61
CA GLY A 74 5.05 8.32 -14.17
C GLY A 74 3.62 7.96 -13.74
N TRP A 75 3.37 8.02 -12.43
CA TRP A 75 2.14 7.56 -11.78
C TRP A 75 1.42 8.66 -10.98
N VAL A 76 1.75 9.93 -11.25
CA VAL A 76 1.18 11.09 -10.55
C VAL A 76 0.54 12.04 -11.55
N PHE A 77 -0.74 12.34 -11.32
CA PHE A 77 -1.47 13.34 -12.09
C PHE A 77 -1.32 14.72 -11.42
N TYR A 78 -0.85 15.68 -12.21
CA TYR A 78 -0.71 17.08 -11.83
C TYR A 78 -1.82 17.90 -12.49
N PRO A 79 -2.93 18.19 -11.80
CA PRO A 79 -3.96 19.07 -12.36
C PRO A 79 -3.45 20.51 -12.48
N ALA A 80 -4.13 21.29 -13.33
CA ALA A 80 -3.89 22.73 -13.46
C ALA A 80 -4.07 23.48 -12.12
N ASP A 81 -5.02 23.02 -11.31
CA ASP A 81 -5.21 23.50 -9.93
C ASP A 81 -4.12 22.94 -9.02
N ALA A 82 -3.13 23.77 -8.68
CA ALA A 82 -2.08 23.39 -7.74
C ALA A 82 -2.67 22.87 -6.42
N GLY A 83 -2.23 21.67 -6.00
CA GLY A 83 -2.60 21.08 -4.71
C GLY A 83 -3.61 19.93 -4.74
N LYS A 84 -4.20 19.61 -5.89
CA LYS A 84 -5.15 18.48 -6.05
C LYS A 84 -4.55 17.25 -6.75
N TRP A 85 -3.31 16.90 -6.41
CA TRP A 85 -2.65 15.74 -7.01
C TRP A 85 -3.40 14.44 -6.75
N SER A 86 -3.37 13.57 -7.75
CA SER A 86 -3.80 12.17 -7.65
C SER A 86 -2.63 11.26 -7.98
N PHE A 87 -2.56 10.10 -7.33
CA PHE A 87 -1.44 9.16 -7.49
C PHE A 87 -1.99 7.75 -7.68
N HIS A 88 -1.35 6.95 -8.53
CA HIS A 88 -1.53 5.51 -8.45
C HIS A 88 -0.87 5.01 -7.15
N TYR A 89 -1.67 4.41 -6.27
CA TYR A 89 -1.26 4.18 -4.89
C TYR A 89 -0.03 3.25 -4.78
N LYS A 90 -0.04 2.16 -5.56
CA LYS A 90 0.97 1.10 -5.46
C LYS A 90 2.36 1.58 -5.88
N GLU A 91 2.48 2.22 -7.02
CA GLU A 91 3.71 2.74 -7.62
C GLU A 91 4.25 3.88 -6.76
N MET A 92 3.38 4.73 -6.23
CA MET A 92 3.80 5.77 -5.30
C MET A 92 4.37 5.18 -4.00
N MET A 93 3.73 4.14 -3.47
CA MET A 93 4.25 3.44 -2.29
C MET A 93 5.55 2.70 -2.58
N GLU A 94 5.67 2.05 -3.73
CA GLU A 94 6.88 1.36 -4.18
C GLU A 94 8.04 2.34 -4.31
N PHE A 95 7.83 3.48 -4.96
CA PHE A 95 8.82 4.55 -5.05
C PHE A 95 9.23 5.07 -3.67
N ILE A 96 8.27 5.28 -2.76
CA ILE A 96 8.58 5.78 -1.42
C ILE A 96 9.43 4.78 -0.65
N ASN A 97 9.06 3.50 -0.68
CA ASN A 97 9.71 2.44 0.09
C ASN A 97 11.10 2.10 -0.47
N ASN A 98 11.26 2.10 -1.79
CA ASN A 98 12.46 1.59 -2.45
C ASN A 98 13.44 2.69 -2.84
N GLU A 99 12.98 3.92 -3.11
CA GLU A 99 13.84 4.97 -3.65
C GLU A 99 13.87 6.24 -2.80
N PHE A 100 12.71 6.74 -2.39
CA PHE A 100 12.59 8.07 -1.79
C PHE A 100 13.44 8.19 -0.52
N TYR A 101 13.25 7.29 0.44
CA TYR A 101 14.01 7.36 1.69
C TYR A 101 15.48 6.99 1.54
N GLN A 102 15.82 6.15 0.56
CA GLN A 102 17.21 5.77 0.30
C GLN A 102 18.02 6.93 -0.31
N LYS A 103 17.39 7.72 -1.18
CA LYS A 103 18.06 8.80 -1.92
C LYS A 103 17.89 10.18 -1.29
N PHE A 104 16.81 10.41 -0.55
CA PHE A 104 16.44 11.73 -0.03
C PHE A 104 16.44 11.83 1.50
N ASN A 105 17.02 10.84 2.19
CA ASN A 105 17.37 10.82 3.63
C ASN A 105 16.38 11.56 4.53
N GLY A 106 15.27 10.88 4.87
CA GLY A 106 14.38 11.26 5.96
C GLY A 106 14.98 10.91 7.32
N GLY A 107 16.11 11.52 7.67
CA GLY A 107 16.77 11.32 8.96
C GLY A 107 18.20 11.87 8.92
N SER A 108 18.37 13.10 9.42
CA SER A 108 19.67 13.61 9.83
C SER A 108 20.39 12.58 10.70
N LYS A 109 21.66 12.27 10.38
CA LYS A 109 22.64 11.92 11.41
C LYS A 109 23.08 13.19 12.11
#